data_AF-A0A7M4D1N9-F1
#
_entry.id   AF-A0A7M4D1N9-F1
#
_cell.length_a   1.000
_cell.length_b   1.000
_cell.length_c   1.000
_cell.angle_alpha   90.00
_cell.angle_beta   90.00
_cell.angle_gamma   90.00
#
_symmetry.space_group_name_H-M   'P 1'
#
loop_
_entity.id
_entity.type
_entity.pdbx_description
1 polymer ?
#
loop_
_entity_poly.entity_id
_entity_poly.type
_entity_poly.pdbx_seq_one_letter_code
_entity_poly.pdbx_strand_id
1 'polypeptide(L)'
;MKNDQPFKVPEDYFENLSDRVQEKIITEENPNKRLIQVLKPYFWMAASVVGILFIAKIVLINSVPSDYKIQQFSQTENTAVDTQSTSLDELNWFSDESSEATSDEIIEYLSDFDIDSESLLANL
;
A
#
# COMPACT_ATOMS: atom_id res chain seq x y z
N MET A 1 -66.49 -14.13 -11.34
CA MET A 1 -65.06 -14.40 -11.61
C MET A 1 -64.37 -14.73 -10.30
N LYS A 2 -63.65 -15.85 -10.21
CA LYS A 2 -62.82 -16.16 -9.04
C LYS A 2 -61.56 -15.31 -9.13
N ASN A 3 -61.28 -14.56 -8.07
CA ASN A 3 -60.16 -13.65 -7.97
C ASN A 3 -58.94 -14.47 -7.50
N ASP A 4 -58.34 -15.22 -8.41
CA ASP A 4 -57.16 -16.04 -8.09
C ASP A 4 -55.98 -15.08 -7.89
N GLN A 5 -55.63 -14.83 -6.62
CA GLN A 5 -54.47 -14.02 -6.26
C GLN A 5 -53.21 -14.74 -6.74
N PRO A 6 -52.48 -14.22 -7.76
CA PRO A 6 -51.38 -14.95 -8.39
C PRO A 6 -50.14 -15.04 -7.49
N PHE A 7 -50.13 -14.32 -6.37
CA PHE A 7 -49.03 -14.32 -5.41
C PHE A 7 -49.57 -14.70 -4.04
N LYS A 8 -49.07 -15.82 -3.52
CA LYS A 8 -49.33 -16.26 -2.16
C LYS A 8 -47.99 -16.46 -1.47
N VAL A 9 -47.83 -15.82 -0.32
CA VAL A 9 -46.64 -16.00 0.52
C VAL A 9 -46.76 -17.32 1.30
N PRO A 10 -45.63 -17.95 1.65
CA PRO A 10 -45.65 -19.07 2.59
C PRO A 10 -46.27 -18.66 3.93
N GLU A 11 -46.96 -19.59 4.58
CA GLU A 11 -47.42 -19.43 5.96
C GLU A 11 -46.22 -19.13 6.86
N ASP A 12 -46.41 -18.26 7.86
CA ASP A 12 -45.40 -17.84 8.84
C ASP A 12 -44.12 -17.19 8.25
N TYR A 13 -44.14 -16.75 6.99
CA TYR A 13 -42.99 -16.08 6.36
C TYR A 13 -42.57 -14.83 7.13
N PHE A 14 -43.54 -13.99 7.48
CA PHE A 14 -43.29 -12.72 8.18
C PHE A 14 -42.98 -12.93 9.67
N GLU A 15 -43.56 -13.94 10.30
CA GLU A 15 -43.29 -14.31 11.71
C GLU A 15 -41.81 -14.66 11.93
N ASN A 16 -41.25 -15.49 11.05
CA ASN A 16 -39.84 -15.92 11.14
C ASN A 16 -38.85 -15.00 10.41
N LEU A 17 -39.33 -13.95 9.73
CA LEU A 17 -38.47 -13.07 8.93
C LEU A 17 -37.47 -12.31 9.82
N SER A 18 -37.93 -11.81 10.97
CA SER A 18 -37.09 -11.07 11.91
C SER A 18 -35.93 -11.93 12.41
N ASP A 19 -36.22 -13.15 12.85
CA ASP A 19 -35.22 -14.09 13.36
C ASP A 19 -34.19 -14.46 12.29
N ARG A 20 -34.66 -14.73 11.06
CA ARG A 20 -33.78 -15.03 9.91
C ARG A 20 -32.86 -13.87 9.54
N VAL A 21 -33.37 -12.64 9.58
CA VAL A 21 -32.57 -11.44 9.30
C VAL A 21 -31.53 -11.25 10.39
N GLN A 22 -31.92 -11.41 11.66
CA GLN A 22 -31.02 -11.28 12.79
C GLN A 22 -29.92 -12.35 12.80
N GLU A 23 -30.25 -13.61 12.54
CA GLU A 23 -29.28 -14.71 12.40
C GLU A 23 -28.26 -14.45 11.28
N LYS A 24 -28.74 -13.94 10.13
CA LYS A 24 -27.88 -13.61 8.99
C LYS A 24 -26.92 -12.47 9.31
N ILE A 25 -27.37 -11.44 10.03
CA ILE A 25 -26.52 -10.34 10.51
C ILE A 25 -25.46 -10.87 11.46
N ILE A 26 -25.82 -11.67 12.47
CA ILE A 26 -24.87 -12.22 13.46
C ILE A 26 -23.81 -13.12 12.78
N THR A 27 -24.22 -13.88 11.77
CA THR A 27 -23.34 -14.77 11.01
C THR A 27 -22.36 -13.97 10.13
N GLU A 28 -22.82 -12.88 9.52
CA GLU A 28 -22.01 -12.01 8.66
C GLU A 28 -21.14 -11.01 9.44
N GLU A 29 -21.53 -10.62 10.66
CA GLU A 29 -20.77 -9.75 11.57
C GLU A 29 -19.51 -10.42 12.15
N ASN A 30 -19.32 -11.72 11.91
CA ASN A 30 -18.12 -12.46 12.33
C ASN A 30 -17.12 -12.75 11.19
N PRO A 31 -16.69 -11.77 10.37
CA PRO A 31 -15.75 -12.03 9.27
C PRO A 31 -14.34 -12.35 9.79
N ASN A 32 -14.05 -11.99 11.04
CA ASN A 32 -12.70 -11.99 11.60
C ASN A 32 -12.18 -13.38 12.03
N LYS A 33 -13.05 -14.39 12.12
CA LYS A 33 -12.62 -15.74 12.51
C LYS A 33 -11.75 -16.40 11.44
N ARG A 34 -11.91 -16.07 10.15
CA ARG A 34 -11.14 -16.69 9.06
C ARG A 34 -9.72 -16.17 8.94
N LEU A 35 -9.51 -14.86 9.08
CA LEU A 35 -8.17 -14.24 8.98
C LEU A 35 -7.27 -14.63 10.16
N ILE A 36 -7.83 -14.71 11.36
CA ILE A 36 -7.07 -15.11 12.56
C ILE A 36 -6.71 -16.61 12.52
N GLN A 37 -7.53 -17.45 11.87
CA GLN A 37 -7.28 -18.88 11.76
C GLN A 37 -6.16 -19.24 10.78
N VAL A 38 -5.93 -18.44 9.73
CA VAL A 38 -4.84 -18.67 8.76
C VAL A 38 -3.47 -18.17 9.25
N LEU A 39 -3.43 -17.24 10.19
CA LEU A 39 -2.19 -16.75 10.79
C LEU A 39 -1.62 -17.68 11.88
N LYS A 40 -2.41 -18.64 12.38
CA LYS A 40 -1.99 -19.59 13.44
C LYS A 40 -0.63 -20.25 13.22
N PRO A 41 -0.30 -20.80 12.03
CA PRO A 41 1.03 -21.36 11.78
C PRO A 41 2.11 -20.29 11.56
N TYR A 42 1.76 -19.11 11.04
CA TYR A 42 2.72 -18.06 10.72
C TYR A 42 3.30 -17.36 11.96
N PHE A 43 2.55 -17.35 13.07
CA PHE A 43 3.04 -16.83 14.35
C PHE A 43 4.31 -17.53 14.85
N TRP A 44 4.41 -18.86 14.65
CA TRP A 44 5.61 -19.61 15.03
C TRP A 44 6.81 -19.27 14.14
N MET A 45 6.56 -19.07 12.85
CA MET A 45 7.59 -18.64 11.90
C MET A 45 8.13 -17.24 12.23
N ALA A 46 7.24 -16.27 12.48
CA ALA A 46 7.63 -14.91 12.87
C ALA A 46 8.41 -14.90 14.20
N ALA A 47 7.96 -15.67 15.20
CA ALA A 47 8.64 -15.81 16.47
C ALA A 47 10.07 -16.39 16.29
N SER A 48 10.25 -17.34 15.37
CA SER A 48 11.58 -17.88 15.04
C SER A 48 12.52 -16.82 14.47
N VAL A 49 12.06 -16.02 13.51
CA VAL A 49 12.87 -14.97 12.88
C VAL A 49 13.24 -13.90 13.91
N VAL A 50 12.28 -13.43 14.70
CA VAL A 50 12.51 -12.45 15.78
C VAL A 50 13.44 -13.03 16.83
N GLY A 51 13.31 -14.30 17.19
CA GLY A 51 14.19 -14.98 18.14
C GLY A 51 15.64 -15.02 17.68
N ILE A 52 15.90 -15.33 16.41
CA ILE A 52 17.25 -15.33 15.84
C ILE A 52 17.85 -13.91 15.88
N LEU A 53 17.07 -12.89 15.53
CA LEU A 53 17.51 -11.49 15.60
C LEU A 53 17.79 -11.05 17.04
N PHE A 54 16.97 -11.48 17.99
CA PHE A 54 17.13 -11.15 19.40
C PHE A 54 18.38 -11.79 19.99
N ILE A 55 18.65 -13.06 19.67
CA ILE A 55 19.87 -13.76 20.08
C ILE A 55 21.09 -13.08 19.44
N ALA A 56 21.05 -12.79 18.14
CA ALA A 56 22.13 -12.09 17.45
C ALA A 56 22.41 -10.71 18.06
N LYS A 57 21.35 -9.95 18.38
CA LYS A 57 21.45 -8.66 19.10
C LYS A 57 22.11 -8.83 20.46
N ILE A 58 21.69 -9.82 21.26
CA ILE A 58 22.29 -10.12 22.56
C ILE A 58 23.79 -10.43 22.43
N VAL A 59 24.17 -11.27 21.47
CA VAL A 59 25.58 -11.63 21.25
C VAL A 59 26.40 -10.42 20.80
N LEU A 60 25.85 -9.59 19.91
CA LEU A 60 26.50 -8.39 19.39
C LEU A 60 26.74 -7.34 20.50
N ILE A 61 25.76 -7.12 21.39
CA ILE A 61 25.86 -6.20 22.52
C ILE A 61 26.94 -6.64 23.53
N ASN A 62 27.08 -7.95 23.75
CA ASN A 62 28.08 -8.48 24.70
C ASN A 62 29.50 -8.54 24.13
N SER A 63 29.66 -8.63 22.80
CA SER A 63 30.97 -8.88 22.17
C SER A 63 31.64 -7.63 21.59
N VAL A 64 30.89 -6.54 21.40
CA VAL A 64 31.42 -5.29 20.84
C VAL A 64 31.61 -4.27 21.98
N PRO A 65 32.82 -3.74 22.20
CA PRO A 65 33.05 -2.65 23.14
C PRO A 65 32.24 -1.42 22.73
N SER A 66 31.61 -0.76 23.69
CA SER A 66 30.56 0.27 23.55
C SER A 66 30.93 1.56 22.79
N ASP A 67 32.09 1.64 22.14
CA ASP A 67 32.57 2.83 21.44
C ASP A 67 32.00 2.99 20.02
N TYR A 68 31.03 2.15 19.64
CA TYR A 68 30.32 2.28 18.38
C TYR A 68 29.14 3.26 18.53
N LYS A 69 29.29 4.47 17.99
CA LYS A 69 28.18 5.43 17.88
C LYS A 69 27.17 4.88 16.86
N ILE A 70 26.08 4.26 17.32
CA ILE A 70 24.94 3.95 16.44
C ILE A 70 24.36 5.30 15.97
N GLN A 71 24.45 5.59 14.67
CA GLN A 71 23.72 6.71 14.08
C GLN A 71 22.23 6.42 14.22
N GLN A 72 21.54 7.24 15.03
CA GLN A 72 20.09 7.19 15.17
C GLN A 72 19.47 7.61 13.84
N PHE A 73 18.82 6.67 13.16
CA PHE A 73 18.01 6.99 11.98
C PHE A 73 16.68 7.56 12.46
N SER A 74 16.65 8.87 12.69
CA SER A 74 15.41 9.61 12.98
C SER A 74 14.77 10.01 11.66
N GLN A 75 13.65 9.36 11.31
CA GLN A 75 12.81 9.84 10.22
C GLN A 75 12.05 11.08 10.70
N THR A 76 12.30 12.23 10.09
CA THR A 76 11.32 13.33 10.05
C THR A 76 11.43 14.04 8.71
N GLU A 77 10.39 13.79 7.92
CA GLU A 77 9.79 14.63 6.89
C GLU A 77 10.52 14.90 5.56
N ASN A 78 9.71 14.69 4.52
CA ASN A 78 9.89 14.98 3.10
C ASN A 78 10.67 16.29 2.85
N THR A 79 11.83 16.20 2.20
CA THR A 79 12.24 16.97 1.00
C THR A 79 13.62 16.44 0.62
N ALA A 80 13.79 16.18 -0.67
CA ALA A 80 14.93 15.50 -1.28
C ALA A 80 16.29 16.12 -0.92
N VAL A 81 17.32 15.25 -0.83
CA VAL A 81 18.67 15.38 -1.44
C VAL A 81 19.65 14.43 -0.71
N ASP A 82 20.08 13.41 -1.46
CA ASP A 82 21.30 12.59 -1.45
C ASP A 82 22.05 12.24 -0.15
N THR A 83 22.20 10.93 0.08
CA THR A 83 23.39 10.16 -0.37
C THR A 83 23.28 8.73 0.19
N GLN A 84 22.77 7.78 -0.61
CA GLN A 84 22.96 6.35 -0.34
C GLN A 84 24.32 5.91 -0.87
N SER A 85 25.20 5.44 0.02
CA SER A 85 26.30 4.56 -0.35
C SER A 85 25.74 3.15 -0.55
N THR A 86 25.26 2.88 -1.76
CA THR A 86 25.09 1.51 -2.27
C THR A 86 26.19 1.28 -3.30
N SER A 87 26.87 0.14 -3.19
CA SER A 87 27.94 -0.31 -4.10
C SER A 87 27.65 0.06 -5.55
N LEU A 88 28.54 0.88 -6.11
CA LEU A 88 28.33 1.74 -7.29
C LEU A 88 28.23 1.01 -8.65
N ASP A 89 28.35 -0.32 -8.70
CA ASP A 89 28.42 -1.04 -9.99
C ASP A 89 27.10 -1.73 -10.41
N GLU A 90 26.11 -1.89 -9.52
CA GLU A 90 24.89 -2.67 -9.82
C GLU A 90 23.62 -1.83 -10.09
N LEU A 91 23.68 -0.49 -9.99
CA LEU A 91 22.51 0.40 -10.17
C LEU A 91 22.53 1.25 -11.46
N ASN A 92 23.56 1.13 -12.29
CA ASN A 92 23.71 1.92 -13.53
C ASN A 92 22.78 1.47 -14.69
N TRP A 93 21.88 0.52 -14.45
CA TRP A 93 20.91 0.05 -15.47
C TRP A 93 19.70 0.99 -15.60
N PHE A 94 19.42 1.83 -14.60
CA PHE A 94 18.15 2.55 -14.51
C PHE A 94 18.26 4.07 -14.74
N SER A 95 19.48 4.60 -14.95
CA SER A 95 19.75 6.04 -14.89
C SER A 95 20.24 6.66 -16.19
N ASP A 96 20.24 5.92 -17.30
CA ASP A 96 20.76 6.42 -18.60
C ASP A 96 19.66 6.87 -19.58
N GLU A 97 18.40 6.91 -19.13
CA GLU A 97 17.25 7.27 -19.98
C GLU A 97 16.42 8.43 -19.41
N SER A 98 17.11 9.47 -18.95
CA SER A 98 16.51 10.80 -18.87
C SER A 98 17.56 11.82 -19.27
N SER A 99 17.74 12.01 -20.58
CA SER A 99 18.36 13.21 -21.10
C SER A 99 17.50 14.39 -20.64
N GLU A 100 17.94 15.08 -19.59
CA GLU A 100 17.31 16.29 -19.10
C GLU A 100 17.36 17.32 -20.24
N ALA A 101 16.23 17.51 -20.92
CA ALA A 101 16.12 18.50 -21.99
C ALA A 101 16.48 19.88 -21.41
N THR A 102 17.54 20.48 -21.94
CA THR A 102 18.01 21.78 -21.43
C THR A 102 17.02 22.87 -21.86
N SER A 103 16.83 23.88 -21.02
CA SER A 103 15.92 24.99 -21.31
C SER A 103 16.13 25.61 -22.70
N ASP A 104 17.38 25.66 -23.16
CA ASP A 104 17.73 26.19 -24.48
C ASP A 104 17.20 25.31 -25.63
N GLU A 105 17.27 23.98 -25.48
CA GLU A 105 16.74 23.00 -26.45
C GLU A 105 15.20 23.05 -26.50
N ILE A 106 14.57 23.23 -25.34
CA ILE A 106 13.11 23.41 -25.25
C ILE A 106 12.68 24.71 -25.93
N ILE A 107 13.42 25.80 -25.74
CA ILE A 107 13.13 27.10 -26.38
C ILE A 107 13.31 27.00 -27.89
N GLU A 108 14.36 26.33 -28.38
CA GLU A 108 14.58 26.11 -29.80
C GLU A 108 13.42 25.35 -30.43
N TYR A 109 13.00 24.23 -29.83
CA TYR A 109 11.86 23.44 -30.31
C TYR A 109 10.55 24.24 -30.32
N LEU A 110 10.29 25.06 -29.30
CA LEU A 110 9.08 25.87 -29.23
C LEU A 110 9.11 27.06 -30.20
N SER A 111 10.28 27.58 -30.53
CA SER A 111 10.43 28.65 -31.52
C SER A 111 10.17 28.19 -32.95
N ASP A 112 10.35 26.90 -33.22
CA ASP A 112 10.11 26.29 -34.54
C ASP A 112 8.60 26.14 -34.83
N PHE A 113 7.76 26.15 -33.78
CA PHE A 113 6.31 26.16 -33.92
C PHE A 113 5.76 27.59 -33.80
N ASP A 114 5.34 28.15 -34.93
CA ASP A 114 4.67 29.47 -34.99
C ASP A 114 3.22 29.36 -34.46
N ILE A 115 3.07 29.31 -33.13
CA ILE A 115 1.77 29.19 -32.47
C ILE A 115 1.20 30.59 -32.22
N ASP A 116 0.21 30.96 -33.01
CA ASP A 116 -0.50 32.23 -32.87
C ASP A 116 -1.16 32.35 -31.49
N SER A 117 -0.78 33.38 -30.74
CA SER A 117 -1.33 33.68 -29.40
C SER A 117 -2.87 33.80 -29.36
N GLU A 118 -3.50 34.16 -30.49
CA GLU A 118 -4.96 34.21 -30.61
C GLU A 118 -5.61 32.82 -30.52
N SER A 119 -4.93 31.76 -30.95
CA SER A 119 -5.42 30.38 -30.85
C SER A 119 -5.49 29.87 -29.40
N LEU A 120 -4.63 30.38 -28.52
CA LEU A 120 -4.59 30.03 -27.10
C LEU A 120 -5.70 30.73 -26.31
N LEU A 121 -6.12 31.93 -26.75
CA LEU A 121 -7.20 32.69 -26.12
C LEU A 121 -8.59 32.24 -26.56
N ALA A 122 -8.71 31.52 -27.69
CA ALA A 122 -9.99 31.03 -28.20
C ALA A 122 -10.57 29.84 -27.41
N ASN A 123 -9.78 29.21 -26.54
CA ASN A 123 -10.18 28.05 -25.73
C ASN A 123 -10.20 28.33 -24.21
N LEU A 124 -10.30 29.62 -23.86
CA LEU A 124 -10.56 30.15 -22.52
C LEU A 124 -11.97 30.77 -22.49
#